data_AF-A0A543BLH9-F1
#
_entry.id   AF-A0A543BLH9-F1
#
_cell.length_a   1.000
_cell.length_b   1.000
_cell.length_c   1.000
_cell.angle_alpha   90.00
_cell.angle_beta   90.00
_cell.angle_gamma   90.00
#
_symmetry.space_group_name_H-M   'P 1'
#
loop_
_entity.id
_entity.type
_entity.pdbx_description
1 polymer ?
#
loop_
_entity_poly.entity_id
_entity_poly.type
_entity_poly.pdbx_seq_one_letter_code
_entity_poly.pdbx_strand_id
1 'polypeptide(L)'
;MIQTYTSIFRRYSDARPGLKLLSVEDAALPVSLLRTDVLIQDRRSLPAIDEFLLRFTATGVDTIDDVAKYMGLPHDLLLDAAVRQTSAGNLTRQDSTRFTLTAQGMAFNRDLTATQPEIKEIAFVFDRLAWQPVAYPQSTLMRRREATQRGLTLVPAAATAAIGVNDIKIADLNRIVPGRRSTILRVNRLAGRRHLWAPAKLLVFGDSSSQELELAVYVDDEISVAHESALQTTAAAGQLHMAVARPPFIPDPRFGMNATPDAGQSDVLSIEHLDYLLEAVLHSRRRLLIASQSARGDVVNETFCRYLRDRARTGTSVVIIIAEESRVEQSAAERLRRLSRTTPNITVSYANLSGTSYLISDDVTIETTFDWLSGGRTGSEYSWSAGRRTQSSTYTSEAEARLRR
;
A
#
# COMPACT_ATOMS: atom_id res chain seq x y z
N MET A 1 5.32 -8.75 -6.30
CA MET A 1 5.12 -7.66 -7.26
C MET A 1 3.91 -7.95 -8.15
N ILE A 2 3.96 -8.93 -9.07
CA ILE A 2 2.84 -9.27 -9.99
C ILE A 2 1.48 -9.45 -9.26
N GLN A 3 1.43 -10.24 -8.19
CA GLN A 3 0.16 -10.50 -7.48
C GLN A 3 -0.47 -9.25 -6.84
N THR A 4 0.33 -8.37 -6.24
CA THR A 4 -0.16 -7.11 -5.63
C THR A 4 -0.68 -6.15 -6.69
N TYR A 5 -0.02 -6.09 -7.84
CA TYR A 5 -0.47 -5.31 -9.00
C TYR A 5 -1.81 -5.81 -9.52
N THR A 6 -1.92 -7.11 -9.79
CA THR A 6 -3.15 -7.76 -10.25
C THR A 6 -4.30 -7.61 -9.25
N SER A 7 -4.04 -7.71 -7.93
CA SER A 7 -5.09 -7.53 -6.93
C SER A 7 -5.61 -6.10 -6.89
N ILE A 8 -4.73 -5.10 -7.02
CA ILE A 8 -5.11 -3.68 -7.07
C ILE A 8 -5.90 -3.42 -8.35
N PHE A 9 -5.40 -3.86 -9.51
CA PHE A 9 -6.08 -3.67 -10.79
C PHE A 9 -7.50 -4.24 -10.77
N ARG A 10 -7.66 -5.52 -10.38
CA ARG A 10 -8.98 -6.17 -10.31
C ARG A 10 -9.93 -5.51 -9.32
N ARG A 11 -9.42 -4.95 -8.23
CA ARG A 11 -10.24 -4.29 -7.22
C ARG A 11 -10.70 -2.90 -7.68
N TYR A 12 -9.90 -2.21 -8.48
CA TYR A 12 -10.11 -0.79 -8.80
C TYR A 12 -10.27 -0.46 -10.29
N SER A 13 -10.33 -1.46 -11.18
CA SER A 13 -10.49 -1.27 -12.64
C SER A 13 -11.70 -0.40 -13.01
N ASP A 14 -12.79 -0.57 -12.26
CA ASP A 14 -14.08 0.11 -12.46
C ASP A 14 -14.50 0.92 -11.22
N ALA A 15 -13.53 1.31 -10.39
CA ALA A 15 -13.82 2.06 -9.16
C ALA A 15 -14.38 3.47 -9.42
N ARG A 16 -14.20 4.02 -10.63
CA ARG A 16 -14.64 5.36 -11.01
C ARG A 16 -15.55 5.30 -12.23
N PRO A 17 -16.82 5.72 -12.13
CA PRO A 17 -17.71 5.80 -13.29
C PRO A 17 -17.14 6.70 -14.38
N GLY A 18 -17.04 6.19 -15.61
CA GLY A 18 -16.55 6.94 -16.77
C GLY A 18 -15.03 7.01 -16.91
N LEU A 19 -14.24 6.53 -15.93
CA LEU A 19 -12.78 6.47 -16.01
C LEU A 19 -12.31 5.02 -15.97
N LYS A 20 -11.18 4.76 -16.62
CA LYS A 20 -10.49 3.47 -16.55
C LYS A 20 -9.15 3.64 -15.85
N LEU A 21 -8.79 2.65 -15.04
CA LEU A 21 -7.45 2.56 -14.47
C LEU A 21 -6.46 2.23 -15.60
N LEU A 22 -5.52 3.14 -15.87
CA LEU A 22 -4.54 3.04 -16.95
C LEU A 22 -3.19 2.51 -16.48
N SER A 23 -2.80 2.83 -15.24
CA SER A 23 -1.56 2.34 -14.62
C SER A 23 -1.61 2.32 -13.10
N VAL A 24 -0.73 1.50 -12.52
CA VAL A 24 -0.37 1.49 -11.10
C VAL A 24 1.13 1.77 -11.06
N GLU A 25 1.55 2.88 -10.49
CA GLU A 25 2.96 3.24 -10.40
C GLU A 25 3.47 3.00 -8.97
N ASP A 26 4.71 2.55 -8.89
CA ASP A 26 5.46 2.54 -7.64
C ASP A 26 5.81 3.99 -7.26
N ALA A 27 5.29 4.45 -6.12
CA ALA A 27 5.35 5.85 -5.74
C ALA A 27 5.92 6.05 -4.34
N ALA A 28 6.35 7.27 -4.07
CA ALA A 28 6.82 7.69 -2.77
C ALA A 28 6.12 8.98 -2.36
N LEU A 29 5.48 8.96 -1.18
CA LEU A 29 4.81 10.12 -0.59
C LEU A 29 5.80 10.99 0.19
N PRO A 30 5.75 12.32 0.06
CA PRO A 30 6.63 13.21 0.80
C PRO A 30 6.18 13.27 2.27
N VAL A 31 7.05 12.86 3.19
CA VAL A 31 6.73 12.88 4.63
C VAL A 31 7.79 13.62 5.44
N SER A 32 7.46 13.98 6.67
CA SER A 32 8.40 14.50 7.66
C SER A 32 8.30 13.70 8.95
N LEU A 33 9.42 13.12 9.39
CA LEU A 33 9.52 12.58 10.74
C LEU A 33 9.72 13.76 11.71
N LEU A 34 8.72 14.00 12.54
CA LEU A 34 8.71 15.08 13.53
C LEU A 34 9.01 14.51 14.90
N ARG A 35 9.89 15.18 15.65
CA ARG A 35 10.11 14.97 17.08
C ARG A 35 9.51 16.16 17.82
N THR A 36 8.60 15.90 18.75
CA THR A 36 7.83 16.96 19.41
C THR A 36 7.74 16.73 20.91
N ASP A 37 7.89 17.79 21.67
CA ASP A 37 7.61 17.77 23.11
C ASP A 37 6.11 17.98 23.29
N VAL A 38 5.46 17.01 23.92
CA VAL A 38 4.04 17.03 24.20
C VAL A 38 3.80 16.98 25.70
N LEU A 39 2.78 17.70 26.16
CA LEU A 39 2.22 17.51 27.47
C LEU A 39 1.27 16.32 27.39
N ILE A 40 1.64 15.20 28.00
CA ILE A 40 0.85 13.98 28.04
C ILE A 40 0.31 13.80 29.45
N GLN A 41 -0.97 13.45 29.55
CA GLN A 41 -1.58 12.97 30.77
C GLN A 41 -1.57 11.45 30.74
N ASP A 42 -0.69 10.84 31.51
CA ASP A 42 -0.63 9.40 31.67
C ASP A 42 -1.60 8.97 32.78
N ARG A 43 -2.55 8.08 32.47
CA ARG A 43 -3.43 7.45 33.46
C ARG A 43 -2.67 6.27 34.06
N ARG A 44 -2.02 6.51 35.19
CA ARG A 44 -1.36 5.45 35.96
C ARG A 44 -2.36 4.85 36.95
N SER A 45 -2.29 3.55 37.14
CA SER A 45 -2.97 2.93 38.28
C SER A 45 -2.41 3.54 39.57
N LEU A 46 -3.29 3.78 40.54
CA LEU A 46 -2.85 4.19 41.88
C LEU A 46 -1.82 3.19 42.43
N PRO A 47 -0.86 3.65 43.26
CA PRO A 47 -0.07 2.72 44.06
C PRO A 47 -1.01 1.79 44.83
N ALA A 48 -0.67 0.50 44.91
CA ALA A 48 -1.58 -0.51 45.46
C ALA A 48 -2.09 -0.15 46.85
N ILE A 49 -1.23 0.39 47.72
CA ILE A 49 -1.60 0.80 49.08
C ILE A 49 -2.69 1.89 49.05
N ASP A 50 -2.49 2.92 48.22
CA ASP A 50 -3.45 4.01 48.05
C ASP A 50 -4.77 3.51 47.44
N GLU A 51 -4.71 2.61 46.46
CA GLU A 51 -5.90 2.01 45.83
C GLU A 51 -6.73 1.22 46.84
N PHE A 52 -6.10 0.29 47.56
CA PHE A 52 -6.78 -0.56 48.53
C PHE A 52 -7.29 0.24 49.71
N LEU A 53 -6.56 1.23 50.20
CA LEU A 53 -7.03 2.12 51.27
C LEU A 53 -8.36 2.81 50.89
N LEU A 54 -8.45 3.36 49.67
CA LEU A 54 -9.68 3.98 49.18
C LEU A 54 -10.81 2.96 49.01
N ARG A 55 -10.52 1.76 48.48
CA ARG A 55 -11.50 0.68 48.32
C ARG A 55 -12.05 0.19 49.67
N PHE A 56 -11.18 -0.08 50.65
CA PHE A 56 -11.58 -0.52 51.99
C PHE A 56 -12.44 0.53 52.68
N THR A 57 -12.03 1.80 52.60
CA THR A 57 -12.81 2.92 53.15
C THR A 57 -14.20 3.00 52.49
N ALA A 58 -14.29 2.82 51.17
CA ALA A 58 -15.58 2.79 50.46
C ALA A 58 -16.50 1.65 50.91
N THR A 59 -15.92 0.51 51.32
CA THR A 59 -16.66 -0.65 51.84
C THR A 59 -16.99 -0.56 53.33
N GLY A 60 -16.62 0.53 54.01
CA GLY A 60 -16.89 0.75 55.44
C GLY A 60 -15.80 0.24 56.38
N VAL A 61 -14.64 -0.17 55.87
CA VAL A 61 -13.43 -0.44 56.67
C VAL A 61 -12.64 0.87 56.74
N ASP A 62 -12.94 1.68 57.76
CA ASP A 62 -12.59 3.10 57.83
C ASP A 62 -11.47 3.43 58.83
N THR A 63 -10.91 2.46 59.54
CA THR A 63 -9.77 2.66 60.47
C THR A 63 -8.45 2.15 59.86
N ILE A 64 -7.35 2.85 60.14
CA ILE A 64 -6.01 2.45 59.63
C ILE A 64 -5.64 1.05 60.15
N ASP A 65 -5.92 0.77 61.43
CA ASP A 65 -5.62 -0.53 62.04
C ASP A 65 -6.36 -1.69 61.39
N ASP A 66 -7.64 -1.50 61.04
CA ASP A 66 -8.41 -2.57 60.39
C ASP A 66 -7.96 -2.77 58.94
N VAL A 67 -7.73 -1.68 58.19
CA VAL A 67 -7.16 -1.76 56.84
C VAL A 67 -5.79 -2.45 56.88
N ALA A 68 -4.94 -2.14 57.86
CA ALA A 68 -3.63 -2.77 58.05
C ALA A 68 -3.73 -4.27 58.29
N LYS A 69 -4.65 -4.69 59.17
CA LYS A 69 -4.92 -6.11 59.42
C LYS A 69 -5.42 -6.84 58.17
N TYR A 70 -6.36 -6.25 57.41
CA TYR A 70 -6.89 -6.86 56.19
C TYR A 70 -5.85 -6.96 55.08
N MET A 71 -4.98 -5.95 54.95
CA MET A 71 -3.94 -5.93 53.92
C MET A 71 -2.65 -6.67 54.31
N GLY A 72 -2.49 -7.04 55.59
CA GLY A 72 -1.24 -7.61 56.11
C GLY A 72 -0.05 -6.64 56.02
N LEU A 73 -0.32 -5.33 56.11
CA LEU A 73 0.70 -4.28 55.97
C LEU A 73 1.01 -3.61 57.32
N PRO A 74 2.26 -3.12 57.52
CA PRO A 74 2.60 -2.27 58.64
C PRO A 74 1.72 -1.02 58.72
N HIS A 75 1.28 -0.67 59.92
CA HIS A 75 0.46 0.51 60.19
C HIS A 75 1.06 1.80 59.59
N ASP A 76 2.38 1.99 59.73
CA ASP A 76 3.06 3.22 59.30
C ASP A 76 2.97 3.46 57.78
N LEU A 77 3.01 2.38 56.97
CA LEU A 77 2.89 2.50 55.51
C LEU A 77 1.47 2.92 55.09
N LEU A 78 0.46 2.48 55.82
CA LEU A 78 -0.93 2.90 55.60
C LEU A 78 -1.21 4.29 56.13
N LEU A 79 -0.58 4.67 57.25
CA LEU A 79 -0.64 6.03 57.76
C LEU A 79 -0.09 7.02 56.74
N ASP A 80 1.07 6.74 56.15
CA ASP A 80 1.64 7.57 55.08
C ASP A 80 0.71 7.67 53.86
N ALA A 81 0.05 6.57 53.48
CA ALA A 81 -0.93 6.57 52.40
C ALA A 81 -2.18 7.40 52.75
N ALA A 82 -2.70 7.27 53.97
CA ALA A 82 -3.83 8.04 54.45
C ALA A 82 -3.51 9.54 54.45
N VAL A 83 -2.32 9.94 54.94
CA VAL A 83 -1.85 11.34 54.90
C VAL A 83 -1.80 11.87 53.47
N ARG A 84 -1.25 11.08 52.51
CA ARG A 84 -1.23 11.48 51.09
C ARG A 84 -2.63 11.63 50.52
N GLN A 85 -3.54 10.68 50.78
CA GLN A 85 -4.90 10.71 50.25
C GLN A 85 -5.78 11.81 50.90
N THR A 86 -5.54 12.14 52.17
CA THR A 86 -6.14 13.30 52.81
C THR A 86 -5.62 14.60 52.20
N SER A 87 -4.31 14.71 51.96
CA SER A 87 -3.73 15.89 51.29
C SER A 87 -4.23 16.06 49.85
N ALA A 88 -4.53 14.94 49.17
CA ALA A 88 -5.14 14.94 47.84
C ALA A 88 -6.65 15.24 47.85
N GLY A 89 -7.28 15.38 49.02
CA GLY A 89 -8.71 15.64 49.18
C GLY A 89 -9.62 14.43 48.94
N ASN A 90 -9.06 13.22 48.82
CA ASN A 90 -9.82 11.99 48.59
C ASN A 90 -10.38 11.41 49.91
N LEU A 91 -9.63 11.55 51.01
CA LEU A 91 -10.08 11.16 52.36
C LEU A 91 -10.26 12.37 53.25
N THR A 92 -11.21 12.29 54.16
CA THR A 92 -11.32 13.21 55.30
C THR A 92 -11.42 12.42 56.59
N ARG A 93 -10.95 13.02 57.68
CA ARG A 93 -10.94 12.40 58.99
C ARG A 93 -12.26 12.70 59.71
N GLN A 94 -12.98 11.66 60.12
CA GLN A 94 -14.24 11.80 60.86
C GLN A 94 -13.98 11.99 62.36
N ASP A 95 -13.01 11.24 62.90
CA ASP A 95 -12.56 11.33 64.30
C ASP A 95 -11.08 10.96 64.42
N SER A 96 -10.54 10.80 65.63
CA SER A 96 -9.13 10.46 65.85
C SER A 96 -8.68 9.12 65.22
N THR A 97 -9.58 8.29 64.71
CA THR A 97 -9.27 6.92 64.24
C THR A 97 -9.87 6.56 62.89
N ARG A 98 -10.92 7.27 62.45
CA ARG A 98 -11.71 6.93 61.26
C ARG A 98 -11.53 7.92 60.11
N PHE A 99 -11.50 7.38 58.90
CA PHE A 99 -11.45 8.11 57.65
C PHE A 99 -12.69 7.81 56.81
N THR A 100 -13.24 8.83 56.16
CA THR A 100 -14.32 8.67 55.18
C THR A 100 -13.90 9.25 53.85
N LEU A 101 -14.39 8.67 52.76
CA LEU A 101 -14.23 9.25 51.43
C LEU A 101 -15.00 10.56 51.34
N THR A 102 -14.38 11.55 50.70
CA THR A 102 -15.09 12.77 50.27
C THR A 102 -15.91 12.49 49.02
N ALA A 103 -16.74 13.43 48.57
CA ALA A 103 -17.42 13.31 47.27
C ALA A 103 -16.41 13.13 46.11
N GLN A 104 -15.27 13.82 46.19
CA GLN A 104 -14.15 13.65 45.27
C GLN A 104 -13.53 12.25 45.40
N GLY A 105 -13.27 11.79 46.63
CA GLY A 105 -12.73 10.45 46.89
C GLY A 105 -13.64 9.34 46.39
N MET A 106 -14.97 9.49 46.52
CA MET A 106 -15.95 8.55 45.99
C MET A 106 -15.95 8.50 44.46
N ALA A 107 -15.79 9.63 43.78
CA ALA A 107 -15.65 9.68 42.32
C ALA A 107 -14.30 9.08 41.88
N PHE A 108 -13.22 9.46 42.56
CA PHE A 108 -11.87 8.99 42.30
C PHE A 108 -11.69 7.49 42.54
N ASN A 109 -12.35 6.93 43.56
CA ASN A 109 -12.38 5.49 43.86
C ASN A 109 -13.15 4.66 42.83
N ARG A 110 -14.00 5.27 41.99
CA ARG A 110 -14.63 4.56 40.86
C ARG A 110 -13.67 4.40 39.68
N ASP A 111 -12.82 5.40 39.45
CA ASP A 111 -11.93 5.45 38.29
C ASP A 111 -10.51 4.94 38.57
N LEU A 112 -10.08 4.97 39.85
CA LEU A 112 -8.80 4.47 40.41
C LEU A 112 -7.56 4.76 39.55
N THR A 113 -7.54 5.92 38.91
CA THR A 113 -6.45 6.36 38.04
C THR A 113 -5.87 7.66 38.53
N ALA A 114 -4.59 7.66 38.85
CA ALA A 114 -3.82 8.87 39.08
C ALA A 114 -3.49 9.51 37.73
N THR A 115 -3.89 10.77 37.55
CA THR A 115 -3.62 11.54 36.33
C THR A 115 -2.58 12.62 36.63
N GLN A 116 -1.35 12.42 36.19
CA GLN A 116 -0.32 13.46 36.28
C GLN A 116 0.12 13.87 34.87
N PRO A 117 0.10 15.17 34.55
CA PRO A 117 0.64 15.65 33.29
C PRO A 117 2.17 15.65 33.34
N GLU A 118 2.81 15.05 32.33
CA GLU A 118 4.26 15.05 32.14
C GLU A 118 4.63 15.55 30.74
N ILE A 119 5.79 16.20 30.60
CA ILE A 119 6.34 16.56 29.29
C ILE A 119 7.14 15.38 28.77
N LYS A 120 6.79 14.89 27.58
CA LYS A 120 7.48 13.77 26.93
C LYS A 120 7.76 14.09 25.48
N GLU A 121 8.92 13.67 24.99
CA GLU A 121 9.23 13.74 23.57
C GLU A 121 8.62 12.53 22.86
N ILE A 122 7.85 12.78 21.81
CA ILE A 122 7.32 11.75 20.92
C ILE A 122 7.81 11.98 19.50
N ALA A 123 7.88 10.89 18.72
CA ALA A 123 8.16 10.96 17.29
C ALA A 123 7.00 10.39 16.48
N PHE A 124 6.57 11.11 15.45
CA PHE A 124 5.52 10.66 14.54
C PHE A 124 5.78 11.15 13.12
N VAL A 125 5.09 10.54 12.16
CA VAL A 125 5.22 10.87 10.73
C VAL A 125 4.14 11.88 10.37
N PHE A 126 4.52 12.92 9.64
CA PHE A 126 3.61 13.93 9.09
C PHE A 126 3.60 13.82 7.57
N ASP A 127 2.43 13.56 6.99
CA ASP A 127 2.24 13.49 5.56
C ASP A 127 2.18 14.90 4.97
N ARG A 128 3.05 15.21 4.01
CA ARG A 128 3.12 16.55 3.40
C ARG A 128 2.24 16.71 2.17
N LEU A 129 1.68 15.62 1.64
CA LEU A 129 0.66 15.69 0.60
C LEU A 129 -0.71 15.89 1.26
N ALA A 130 -1.11 15.02 2.19
CA ALA A 130 -2.39 15.16 2.90
C ALA A 130 -2.38 16.22 4.02
N TRP A 131 -1.20 16.77 4.35
CA TRP A 131 -0.97 17.79 5.39
C TRP A 131 -1.52 17.40 6.78
N GLN A 132 -1.24 16.18 7.21
CA GLN A 132 -1.72 15.65 8.50
C GLN A 132 -0.77 14.61 9.12
N PRO A 133 -0.83 14.39 10.46
CA PRO A 133 -0.14 13.28 11.10
C PRO A 133 -0.66 11.91 10.63
N VAL A 134 0.26 10.95 10.42
CA VAL A 134 -0.04 9.59 9.93
C VAL A 134 0.77 8.53 10.69
N ALA A 135 0.26 7.31 10.72
CA ALA A 135 0.84 6.19 11.48
C ALA A 135 1.77 5.29 10.65
N TYR A 136 2.46 5.84 9.64
CA TYR A 136 3.36 5.04 8.82
C TYR A 136 4.53 4.45 9.65
N PRO A 137 4.88 3.16 9.46
CA PRO A 137 5.99 2.55 10.16
C PRO A 137 7.31 3.26 9.83
N GLN A 138 8.06 3.70 10.84
CA GLN A 138 9.31 4.45 10.60
C GLN A 138 10.36 3.62 9.84
N SER A 139 10.29 2.29 9.94
CA SER A 139 11.19 1.35 9.24
C SER A 139 10.98 1.30 7.73
N THR A 140 9.82 1.73 7.21
CA THR A 140 9.53 1.72 5.77
C THR A 140 9.96 3.03 5.10
N LEU A 141 10.26 4.06 5.89
CA LEU A 141 10.62 5.37 5.38
C LEU A 141 12.03 5.38 4.77
N MET A 142 12.17 6.08 3.66
CA MET A 142 13.42 6.15 2.90
C MET A 142 13.87 7.57 2.63
N ARG A 143 15.15 7.74 2.28
CA ARG A 143 15.69 9.02 1.83
C ARG A 143 15.33 9.24 0.36
N ARG A 144 15.33 10.50 -0.08
CA ARG A 144 15.08 10.85 -1.51
C ARG A 144 15.96 10.07 -2.47
N ARG A 145 17.27 9.98 -2.18
CA ARG A 145 18.24 9.23 -3.00
C ARG A 145 17.85 7.77 -3.17
N GLU A 146 17.37 7.14 -2.10
CA GLU A 146 16.97 5.73 -2.12
C GLU A 146 15.68 5.54 -2.91
N ALA A 147 14.68 6.43 -2.73
CA ALA A 147 13.45 6.40 -3.53
C ALA A 147 13.75 6.53 -5.03
N THR A 148 14.64 7.45 -5.42
CA THR A 148 15.07 7.62 -6.81
C THR A 148 15.84 6.41 -7.33
N GLN A 149 16.74 5.81 -6.54
CA GLN A 149 17.46 4.59 -6.92
C GLN A 149 16.54 3.39 -7.11
N ARG A 150 15.43 3.33 -6.37
CA ARG A 150 14.38 2.32 -6.53
C ARG A 150 13.42 2.62 -7.68
N GLY A 151 13.58 3.75 -8.38
CA GLY A 151 12.73 4.15 -9.50
C GLY A 151 11.32 4.59 -9.08
N LEU A 152 11.11 4.97 -7.81
CA LEU A 152 9.79 5.39 -7.34
C LEU A 152 9.44 6.78 -7.87
N THR A 153 8.18 6.96 -8.31
CA THR A 153 7.63 8.26 -8.62
C THR A 153 7.51 9.11 -7.36
N LEU A 154 8.26 10.22 -7.30
CA LEU A 154 8.22 11.14 -6.17
C LEU A 154 6.99 12.04 -6.27
N VAL A 155 6.00 11.78 -5.42
CA VAL A 155 4.75 12.55 -5.39
C VAL A 155 5.02 13.97 -4.84
N PRO A 156 4.46 15.03 -5.44
CA PRO A 156 4.65 16.39 -4.94
C PRO A 156 4.02 16.58 -3.55
N ALA A 157 4.57 17.50 -2.77
CA ALA A 157 3.97 17.91 -1.50
C ALA A 157 2.88 18.96 -1.75
N ALA A 158 1.84 18.98 -0.93
CA ALA A 158 0.81 20.03 -0.98
C ALA A 158 1.36 21.41 -0.61
N ALA A 159 2.34 21.44 0.31
CA ALA A 159 3.04 22.66 0.63
C ALA A 159 4.54 22.45 0.89
N THR A 160 5.32 23.43 0.45
CA THR A 160 6.76 23.55 0.74
C THR A 160 7.04 24.25 2.07
N ALA A 161 6.00 24.82 2.69
CA ALA A 161 6.10 25.51 3.97
C ALA A 161 6.68 24.62 5.08
N ALA A 162 7.34 25.25 6.05
CA ALA A 162 7.77 24.56 7.26
C ALA A 162 6.54 24.16 8.08
N ILE A 163 6.49 22.89 8.51
CA ILE A 163 5.45 22.43 9.44
C ILE A 163 5.67 23.11 10.79
N GLY A 164 4.66 23.84 11.25
CA GLY A 164 4.61 24.49 12.56
C GLY A 164 3.84 23.68 13.59
N VAL A 165 3.85 24.15 14.84
CA VAL A 165 3.08 23.52 15.94
C VAL A 165 1.58 23.57 15.67
N ASN A 166 1.10 24.66 15.04
CA ASN A 166 -0.32 24.87 14.74
C ASN A 166 -0.86 23.94 13.65
N ASP A 167 0.01 23.36 12.82
CA ASP A 167 -0.38 22.35 11.82
C ASP A 167 -0.69 21.00 12.46
N ILE A 168 -0.32 20.80 13.73
CA ILE A 168 -0.44 19.52 14.42
C ILE A 168 -1.66 19.54 15.34
N LYS A 169 -2.75 18.94 14.86
CA LYS A 169 -3.97 18.79 15.66
C LYS A 169 -3.81 17.68 16.69
N ILE A 170 -4.10 17.98 17.95
CA ILE A 170 -4.00 17.04 19.08
C ILE A 170 -4.89 15.80 18.88
N ALA A 171 -6.07 15.99 18.29
CA ALA A 171 -6.99 14.89 17.99
C ALA A 171 -6.38 13.85 17.05
N ASP A 172 -5.60 14.30 16.06
CA ASP A 172 -4.94 13.42 15.10
C ASP A 172 -3.75 12.70 15.75
N LEU A 173 -2.99 13.40 16.61
CA LEU A 173 -1.92 12.76 17.39
C LEU A 173 -2.45 11.67 18.32
N ASN A 174 -3.54 11.92 19.05
CA ASN A 174 -4.15 10.91 19.92
C ASN A 174 -4.69 9.71 19.14
N ARG A 175 -4.99 9.86 17.84
CA ARG A 175 -5.39 8.75 16.95
C ARG A 175 -4.20 7.87 16.55
N ILE A 176 -3.03 8.48 16.30
CA ILE A 176 -1.87 7.78 15.74
C ILE A 176 -0.84 7.33 16.78
N VAL A 177 -0.77 7.98 17.94
CA VAL A 177 0.21 7.66 18.98
C VAL A 177 -0.37 6.54 19.86
N PRO A 178 0.19 5.33 19.82
CA PRO A 178 -0.34 4.21 20.58
C PRO A 178 -0.07 4.40 22.08
N GLY A 179 -1.14 4.55 22.85
CA GLY A 179 -1.11 4.59 24.31
C GLY A 179 -2.53 4.60 24.88
N ARG A 180 -3.14 3.42 25.08
CA ARG A 180 -4.53 3.29 25.57
C ARG A 180 -4.81 3.99 26.91
N ARG A 181 -3.77 4.45 27.62
CA ARG A 181 -3.86 5.09 28.94
C ARG A 181 -3.31 6.52 28.96
N SER A 182 -2.77 7.04 27.86
CA SER A 182 -2.12 8.34 27.86
C SER A 182 -2.79 9.26 26.84
N THR A 183 -3.15 10.47 27.26
CA THR A 183 -3.80 11.47 26.40
C THR A 183 -2.87 12.65 26.20
N ILE A 184 -2.56 12.98 24.96
CA ILE A 184 -1.84 14.21 24.64
C ILE A 184 -2.80 15.38 24.88
N LEU A 185 -2.38 16.29 25.75
CA LEU A 185 -3.11 17.51 26.10
C LEU A 185 -2.67 18.70 25.26
N ARG A 186 -1.38 18.77 24.92
CA ARG A 186 -0.81 19.91 24.19
C ARG A 186 0.49 19.54 23.48
N VAL A 187 0.75 20.18 22.34
CA VAL A 187 2.07 20.20 21.70
C VAL A 187 2.80 21.46 22.17
N ASN A 188 3.95 21.32 22.82
CA ASN A 188 4.71 22.44 23.36
C ASN A 188 5.68 23.02 22.32
N ARG A 189 6.48 22.15 21.70
CA ARG A 189 7.46 22.56 20.67
C ARG A 189 7.80 21.44 19.70
N LEU A 190 8.28 21.84 18.53
CA LEU A 190 8.95 20.97 17.57
C LEU A 190 10.44 20.88 17.93
N ALA A 191 10.89 19.72 18.39
CA ALA A 191 12.28 19.46 18.75
C ALA A 191 13.15 19.11 17.54
N GLY A 192 12.57 18.47 16.51
CA GLY A 192 13.32 18.10 15.31
C GLY A 192 12.42 17.73 14.14
N ARG A 193 12.99 17.85 12.93
CA ARG A 193 12.32 17.51 11.67
C ARG A 193 13.31 16.83 10.72
N ARG A 194 12.88 15.74 10.10
CA ARG A 194 13.64 15.08 9.03
C ARG A 194 12.71 14.76 7.86
N HIS A 195 13.03 15.29 6.69
CA HIS A 195 12.28 14.99 5.48
C HIS A 195 12.65 13.61 4.96
N LEU A 196 11.63 12.79 4.69
CA LEU A 196 11.73 11.40 4.24
C LEU A 196 10.63 11.14 3.22
N TRP A 197 10.60 9.91 2.71
CA TRP A 197 9.64 9.45 1.74
C TRP A 197 9.02 8.12 2.21
N ALA A 198 7.69 8.00 2.14
CA ALA A 198 6.97 6.79 2.48
C ALA A 198 6.57 6.03 1.20
N PRO A 199 6.74 4.70 1.12
CA PRO A 199 6.33 3.94 -0.07
C PRO A 199 4.81 3.90 -0.20
N ALA A 200 4.31 4.05 -1.42
CA ALA A 200 2.89 3.94 -1.77
C ALA A 200 2.73 3.46 -3.21
N LYS A 201 1.49 3.24 -3.65
CA LYS A 201 1.15 3.05 -5.06
C LYS A 201 0.35 4.25 -5.56
N LEU A 202 0.66 4.72 -6.75
CA LEU A 202 -0.09 5.77 -7.44
C LEU A 202 -0.96 5.12 -8.51
N LEU A 203 -2.26 5.29 -8.40
CA LEU A 203 -3.24 4.84 -9.38
C LEU A 203 -3.48 5.98 -10.37
N VAL A 204 -3.33 5.68 -11.66
CA VAL A 204 -3.52 6.63 -12.76
C VAL A 204 -4.78 6.26 -13.51
N PHE A 205 -5.82 7.06 -13.38
CA PHE A 205 -7.09 6.93 -14.08
C PHE A 205 -7.14 7.94 -15.22
N GLY A 206 -7.82 7.57 -16.30
CA GLY A 206 -8.13 8.49 -17.40
C GLY A 206 -9.40 8.08 -18.13
N ASP A 207 -9.75 8.86 -19.13
CA ASP A 207 -10.79 8.56 -20.11
C ASP A 207 -10.24 8.75 -21.52
N SER A 208 -10.81 8.02 -22.48
CA SER A 208 -10.59 8.18 -23.91
C SER A 208 -10.93 9.58 -24.42
N SER A 209 -11.98 10.22 -23.87
CA SER A 209 -12.49 11.49 -24.39
C SER A 209 -11.73 12.69 -23.81
N SER A 210 -11.38 12.65 -22.51
CA SER A 210 -10.59 13.69 -21.84
C SER A 210 -9.09 13.36 -21.86
N GLN A 211 -8.23 14.30 -22.25
CA GLN A 211 -6.78 14.17 -22.03
C GLN A 211 -6.38 14.36 -20.56
N GLU A 212 -7.36 14.49 -19.67
CA GLU A 212 -7.16 14.68 -18.24
C GLU A 212 -6.93 13.33 -17.55
N LEU A 213 -6.02 13.35 -16.58
CA LEU A 213 -5.71 12.22 -15.71
C LEU A 213 -6.22 12.52 -14.31
N GLU A 214 -6.88 11.53 -13.71
CA GLU A 214 -7.16 11.53 -12.28
C GLU A 214 -6.18 10.61 -11.56
N LEU A 215 -5.67 11.08 -10.42
CA LEU A 215 -4.69 10.35 -9.63
C LEU A 215 -5.26 9.97 -8.28
N ALA A 216 -4.95 8.76 -7.82
CA ALA A 216 -5.28 8.31 -6.47
C ALA A 216 -4.07 7.66 -5.80
N VAL A 217 -3.98 7.75 -4.48
CA VAL A 217 -2.94 7.08 -3.70
C VAL A 217 -3.52 5.84 -3.05
N TYR A 218 -2.90 4.70 -3.28
CA TYR A 218 -3.14 3.45 -2.55
C TYR A 218 -2.05 3.24 -1.51
N VAL A 219 -2.46 3.24 -0.24
CA VAL A 219 -1.61 3.11 0.95
C VAL A 219 -2.42 2.40 2.03
N ASP A 220 -1.76 1.62 2.90
CA ASP A 220 -2.43 0.84 3.95
C ASP A 220 -3.60 -0.03 3.44
N ASP A 221 -3.40 -0.64 2.26
CA ASP A 221 -4.32 -1.53 1.55
C ASP A 221 -5.65 -0.93 1.04
N GLU A 222 -5.75 0.40 1.01
CA GLU A 222 -6.94 1.13 0.55
C GLU A 222 -6.59 2.39 -0.26
N ILE A 223 -7.57 2.91 -1.02
CA ILE A 223 -7.44 4.23 -1.66
C ILE A 223 -7.67 5.31 -0.59
N SER A 224 -6.75 6.26 -0.50
CA SER A 224 -6.84 7.34 0.47
C SER A 224 -7.48 8.60 -0.12
N VAL A 225 -8.71 8.89 0.31
CA VAL A 225 -9.48 10.07 -0.08
C VAL A 225 -8.75 11.38 0.26
N ALA A 226 -8.03 11.43 1.39
CA ALA A 226 -7.29 12.62 1.80
C ALA A 226 -6.15 12.96 0.81
N HIS A 227 -5.43 11.95 0.34
CA HIS A 227 -4.37 12.14 -0.65
C HIS A 227 -4.94 12.50 -2.02
N GLU A 228 -6.06 11.91 -2.41
CA GLU A 228 -6.73 12.23 -3.68
C GLU A 228 -7.14 13.71 -3.75
N SER A 229 -7.81 14.21 -2.70
CA SER A 229 -8.18 15.63 -2.64
C SER A 229 -6.95 16.56 -2.71
N ALA A 230 -5.84 16.15 -2.09
CA ALA A 230 -4.58 16.89 -2.16
C ALA A 230 -3.92 16.84 -3.55
N LEU A 231 -3.97 15.70 -4.25
CA LEU A 231 -3.44 15.55 -5.61
C LEU A 231 -4.21 16.43 -6.60
N GLN A 232 -5.53 16.51 -6.46
CA GLN A 232 -6.37 17.41 -7.27
C GLN A 232 -5.99 18.88 -7.03
N THR A 233 -5.87 19.28 -5.76
CA THR A 233 -5.54 20.67 -5.40
C THR A 233 -4.14 21.09 -5.90
N THR A 234 -3.19 20.15 -5.94
CA THR A 234 -1.82 20.42 -6.38
C THR A 234 -1.62 20.34 -7.89
N ALA A 235 -2.64 19.95 -8.66
CA ALA A 235 -2.52 19.59 -10.07
C ALA A 235 -1.35 18.60 -10.32
N ALA A 236 -1.25 17.59 -9.46
CA ALA A 236 -0.09 16.70 -9.40
C ALA A 236 0.24 16.01 -10.73
N ALA A 237 -0.76 15.67 -11.55
CA ALA A 237 -0.55 15.04 -12.86
C ALA A 237 0.35 15.89 -13.77
N GLY A 238 0.15 17.22 -13.79
CA GLY A 238 0.99 18.14 -14.55
C GLY A 238 2.41 18.23 -13.99
N GLN A 239 2.56 18.26 -12.66
CA GLN A 239 3.87 18.30 -12.00
C GLN A 239 4.68 17.02 -12.19
N LEU A 240 3.99 15.89 -12.35
CA LEU A 240 4.60 14.59 -12.62
C LEU A 240 4.84 14.35 -14.12
N HIS A 241 4.51 15.32 -14.98
CA HIS A 241 4.62 15.22 -16.44
C HIS A 241 3.90 13.99 -17.01
N MET A 242 2.75 13.66 -16.43
CA MET A 242 1.92 12.53 -16.84
C MET A 242 0.89 12.96 -17.88
N ALA A 243 0.77 12.21 -18.96
CA ALA A 243 -0.19 12.49 -20.04
C ALA A 243 -0.78 11.21 -20.63
N VAL A 244 -2.01 11.30 -21.16
CA VAL A 244 -2.62 10.22 -21.94
C VAL A 244 -2.13 10.29 -23.38
N ALA A 245 -1.42 9.25 -23.83
CA ALA A 245 -1.07 9.05 -25.23
C ALA A 245 -2.31 8.64 -26.04
N ARG A 246 -2.47 9.26 -27.22
CA ARG A 246 -3.62 9.07 -28.12
C ARG A 246 -3.41 8.24 -29.39
N PRO A 247 -2.24 7.73 -29.81
CA PRO A 247 -2.26 6.86 -30.96
C PRO A 247 -2.94 5.53 -30.56
N PRO A 248 -4.03 5.13 -31.23
CA PRO A 248 -4.59 3.81 -31.04
C PRO A 248 -3.53 2.76 -31.39
N PHE A 249 -3.62 1.59 -30.77
CA PHE A 249 -2.83 0.45 -31.23
C PHE A 249 -3.15 0.20 -32.70
N ILE A 250 -2.12 0.23 -33.57
CA ILE A 250 -2.26 -0.10 -34.99
C ILE A 250 -1.89 -1.57 -35.14
N PRO A 251 -2.83 -2.45 -35.50
CA PRO A 251 -2.54 -3.87 -35.71
C PRO A 251 -1.53 -4.06 -36.85
N ASP A 252 -0.71 -5.11 -36.78
CA ASP A 252 0.23 -5.41 -37.86
C ASP A 252 -0.56 -5.72 -39.15
N PRO A 253 -0.38 -4.95 -40.23
CA PRO A 253 -1.11 -5.16 -41.48
C PRO A 253 -0.83 -6.54 -42.11
N ARG A 254 0.29 -7.21 -41.75
CA ARG A 254 0.59 -8.58 -42.19
C ARG A 254 -0.31 -9.62 -41.53
N PHE A 255 -0.86 -9.29 -40.36
CA PHE A 255 -1.82 -10.12 -39.63
C PHE A 255 -3.26 -9.59 -39.77
N GLY A 256 -3.42 -8.37 -40.27
CA GLY A 256 -4.69 -7.71 -40.61
C GLY A 256 -5.47 -8.44 -41.70
N MET A 257 -6.15 -9.52 -41.33
CA MET A 257 -7.45 -9.78 -41.93
C MET A 257 -8.42 -8.73 -41.38
N ASN A 258 -9.26 -8.19 -42.26
CA ASN A 258 -10.48 -7.50 -41.85
C ASN A 258 -11.35 -8.54 -41.12
N ALA A 259 -11.05 -8.80 -39.84
CA ALA A 259 -12.00 -9.42 -38.96
C ALA A 259 -13.23 -8.53 -39.06
N THR A 260 -14.33 -9.08 -39.57
CA THR A 260 -15.62 -8.39 -39.57
C THR A 260 -15.81 -7.77 -38.17
N PRO A 261 -16.19 -6.48 -38.07
CA PRO A 261 -16.22 -5.74 -36.81
C PRO A 261 -16.98 -6.45 -35.65
N ASP A 262 -17.84 -7.42 -35.97
CA ASP A 262 -18.66 -8.18 -35.01
C ASP A 262 -17.94 -9.32 -34.25
N ALA A 263 -16.69 -9.68 -34.57
CA ALA A 263 -16.02 -10.82 -33.96
C ALA A 263 -15.37 -10.50 -32.60
N GLY A 264 -16.16 -10.13 -31.58
CA GLY A 264 -15.73 -10.08 -30.17
C GLY A 264 -14.41 -9.33 -29.92
N GLN A 265 -14.15 -8.26 -30.67
CA GLN A 265 -12.95 -7.45 -30.56
C GLN A 265 -13.11 -6.44 -29.42
N SER A 266 -12.05 -6.27 -28.63
CA SER A 266 -11.98 -5.27 -27.57
C SER A 266 -10.58 -4.69 -27.48
N ASP A 267 -10.46 -3.41 -27.12
CA ASP A 267 -9.16 -2.82 -26.82
C ASP A 267 -8.58 -3.43 -25.54
N VAL A 268 -7.25 -3.42 -25.45
CA VAL A 268 -6.49 -3.85 -24.27
C VAL A 268 -5.70 -2.67 -23.73
N LEU A 269 -5.98 -2.30 -22.48
CA LEU A 269 -5.27 -1.24 -21.76
C LEU A 269 -3.85 -1.70 -21.41
N SER A 270 -2.88 -0.77 -21.31
CA SER A 270 -1.51 -1.11 -20.92
C SER A 270 -1.44 -1.94 -19.63
N ILE A 271 -2.23 -1.57 -18.61
CA ILE A 271 -2.26 -2.27 -17.32
C ILE A 271 -2.84 -3.69 -17.38
N GLU A 272 -3.70 -4.00 -18.34
CA GLU A 272 -4.40 -5.29 -18.43
C GLU A 272 -3.48 -6.43 -18.91
N HIS A 273 -2.36 -6.11 -19.57
CA HIS A 273 -1.47 -7.09 -20.17
C HIS A 273 -0.97 -8.11 -19.15
N LEU A 274 -0.51 -7.65 -17.98
CA LEU A 274 0.01 -8.57 -16.97
C LEU A 274 -1.07 -9.54 -16.45
N ASP A 275 -2.31 -9.07 -16.36
CA ASP A 275 -3.45 -9.89 -15.96
C ASP A 275 -3.80 -10.94 -17.02
N TYR A 276 -3.83 -10.56 -18.31
CA TYR A 276 -4.04 -11.50 -19.41
C TYR A 276 -2.91 -12.53 -19.52
N LEU A 277 -1.65 -12.11 -19.33
CA LEU A 277 -0.51 -13.04 -19.33
C LEU A 277 -0.63 -14.04 -18.18
N LEU A 278 -0.96 -13.58 -16.97
CA LEU A 278 -1.13 -14.45 -15.82
C LEU A 278 -2.32 -15.39 -16.00
N GLU A 279 -3.45 -14.91 -16.51
CA GLU A 279 -4.62 -15.73 -16.81
C GLU A 279 -4.28 -16.83 -17.82
N ALA A 280 -3.62 -16.49 -18.92
CA ALA A 280 -3.19 -17.44 -19.93
C ALA A 280 -2.24 -18.50 -19.34
N VAL A 281 -1.19 -18.05 -18.65
CA VAL A 281 -0.19 -18.94 -18.05
C VAL A 281 -0.76 -19.82 -16.92
N LEU A 282 -1.88 -19.44 -16.28
CA LEU A 282 -2.52 -20.26 -15.24
C LEU A 282 -3.66 -21.14 -15.76
N HIS A 283 -4.36 -20.72 -16.81
CA HIS A 283 -5.67 -21.28 -17.17
C HIS A 283 -5.82 -21.76 -18.63
N SER A 284 -4.84 -21.54 -19.53
CA SER A 284 -4.92 -22.08 -20.91
C SER A 284 -5.05 -23.60 -20.92
N ARG A 285 -6.00 -24.13 -21.70
CA ARG A 285 -6.35 -25.56 -21.70
C ARG A 285 -5.80 -26.34 -22.88
N ARG A 286 -5.71 -25.72 -24.05
CA ARG A 286 -5.30 -26.36 -25.32
C ARG A 286 -3.98 -25.79 -25.82
N ARG A 287 -3.88 -24.47 -25.90
CA ARG A 287 -2.68 -23.80 -26.43
C ARG A 287 -2.38 -22.49 -25.71
N LEU A 288 -1.10 -22.22 -25.58
CA LEU A 288 -0.53 -20.97 -25.11
C LEU A 288 0.61 -20.60 -26.05
N LEU A 289 0.54 -19.45 -26.72
CA LEU A 289 1.65 -18.91 -27.48
C LEU A 289 1.97 -17.49 -27.00
N ILE A 290 3.25 -17.24 -26.72
CA ILE A 290 3.77 -15.94 -26.30
C ILE A 290 4.81 -15.51 -27.33
N ALA A 291 4.54 -14.47 -28.09
CA ALA A 291 5.47 -13.86 -29.04
C ALA A 291 5.91 -12.48 -28.53
N SER A 292 7.20 -12.30 -28.29
CA SER A 292 7.78 -11.13 -27.60
C SER A 292 8.95 -10.53 -28.39
N GLN A 293 9.16 -9.22 -28.30
CA GLN A 293 10.30 -8.55 -28.94
C GLN A 293 11.63 -8.84 -28.24
N SER A 294 11.60 -8.97 -26.92
CA SER A 294 12.78 -9.22 -26.10
C SER A 294 12.40 -10.06 -24.87
N ALA A 295 13.40 -10.52 -24.11
CA ALA A 295 13.15 -11.26 -22.87
C ALA A 295 14.17 -10.89 -21.79
N ARG A 296 13.69 -10.64 -20.57
CA ARG A 296 14.50 -10.21 -19.41
C ARG A 296 14.42 -11.20 -18.26
N GLY A 297 15.48 -11.30 -17.47
CA GLY A 297 15.61 -12.30 -16.39
C GLY A 297 14.72 -12.06 -15.17
N ASP A 298 14.27 -10.82 -14.98
CA ASP A 298 13.33 -10.41 -13.93
C ASP A 298 11.89 -10.87 -14.23
N VAL A 299 11.47 -10.84 -15.50
CA VAL A 299 10.19 -11.38 -15.98
C VAL A 299 10.25 -12.90 -16.15
N VAL A 300 11.26 -13.38 -16.87
CA VAL A 300 11.50 -14.82 -17.09
C VAL A 300 12.23 -15.41 -15.88
N ASN A 301 11.52 -15.43 -14.75
CA ASN A 301 12.01 -15.95 -13.48
C ASN A 301 11.55 -17.38 -13.19
N GLU A 302 12.08 -17.98 -12.12
CA GLU A 302 11.75 -19.36 -11.73
C GLU A 302 10.25 -19.56 -11.49
N THR A 303 9.56 -18.54 -10.95
CA THR A 303 8.10 -18.59 -10.74
C THR A 303 7.37 -18.64 -12.07
N PHE A 304 7.74 -17.79 -13.03
CA PHE A 304 7.17 -17.79 -14.37
C PHE A 304 7.42 -19.11 -15.11
N CYS A 305 8.68 -19.59 -15.11
CA CYS A 305 9.03 -20.88 -15.69
C CYS A 305 8.28 -22.06 -15.05
N ARG A 306 8.03 -22.01 -13.73
CA ARG A 306 7.22 -23.01 -13.03
C ARG A 306 5.78 -23.00 -13.55
N TYR A 307 5.14 -21.85 -13.69
CA TYR A 307 3.77 -21.80 -14.20
C TYR A 307 3.64 -22.36 -15.62
N LEU A 308 4.58 -22.02 -16.52
CA LEU A 308 4.62 -22.59 -17.86
C LEU A 308 4.77 -24.12 -17.83
N ARG A 309 5.65 -24.64 -16.97
CA ARG A 309 5.85 -26.08 -16.80
C ARG A 309 4.60 -26.77 -16.28
N ASP A 310 3.93 -26.17 -15.30
CA ASP A 310 2.71 -26.71 -14.72
C ASP A 310 1.57 -26.74 -15.75
N ARG A 311 1.44 -25.70 -16.60
CA ARG A 311 0.51 -25.74 -17.75
C ARG A 311 0.88 -26.79 -18.79
N ALA A 312 2.14 -26.89 -19.17
CA ALA A 312 2.58 -27.87 -20.16
C ALA A 312 2.33 -29.31 -19.68
N ARG A 313 2.41 -29.56 -18.37
CA ARG A 313 2.10 -30.86 -17.73
C ARG A 313 0.63 -31.23 -17.78
N THR A 314 -0.28 -30.26 -17.90
CA THR A 314 -1.72 -30.54 -18.08
C THR A 314 -2.10 -30.83 -19.54
N GLY A 315 -1.11 -30.93 -20.45
CA GLY A 315 -1.33 -31.22 -21.86
C GLY A 315 -1.48 -29.98 -22.76
N THR A 316 -1.36 -28.77 -22.20
CA THR A 316 -1.39 -27.52 -22.98
C THR A 316 -0.11 -27.40 -23.82
N SER A 317 -0.24 -27.15 -25.12
CA SER A 317 0.92 -26.83 -25.97
C SER A 317 1.39 -25.40 -25.70
N VAL A 318 2.65 -25.23 -25.31
CA VAL A 318 3.23 -23.92 -25.01
C VAL A 318 4.29 -23.57 -26.06
N VAL A 319 4.13 -22.43 -26.71
CA VAL A 319 5.08 -21.92 -27.71
C VAL A 319 5.55 -20.53 -27.31
N ILE A 320 6.85 -20.32 -27.36
CA ILE A 320 7.48 -19.03 -27.08
C ILE A 320 8.27 -18.63 -28.32
N ILE A 321 7.97 -17.45 -28.85
CA ILE A 321 8.62 -16.87 -30.00
C ILE A 321 9.26 -15.56 -29.57
N ILE A 322 10.54 -15.37 -29.85
CA ILE A 322 11.25 -14.13 -29.55
C ILE A 322 11.80 -13.51 -30.83
N ALA A 323 11.70 -12.19 -30.98
CA ALA A 323 12.11 -11.52 -32.22
C ALA A 323 13.53 -11.89 -32.66
N GLU A 324 14.50 -11.73 -31.75
CA GLU A 324 15.91 -11.97 -32.00
C GLU A 324 16.62 -12.49 -30.73
N GLU A 325 17.55 -13.43 -30.89
CA GLU A 325 18.31 -13.98 -29.75
C GLU A 325 19.20 -12.93 -29.07
N SER A 326 19.70 -11.94 -29.81
CA SER A 326 20.50 -10.81 -29.29
C SER A 326 19.73 -9.92 -28.31
N ARG A 327 18.39 -9.97 -28.33
CA ARG A 327 17.49 -9.20 -27.45
C ARG A 327 17.08 -9.99 -26.21
N VAL A 328 17.71 -11.12 -25.93
CA VAL A 328 17.43 -11.95 -24.76
C VAL A 328 18.57 -11.80 -23.75
N GLU A 329 18.22 -11.38 -22.54
CA GLU A 329 19.17 -11.35 -21.43
C GLU A 329 19.69 -12.77 -21.15
N GLN A 330 20.98 -12.92 -20.86
CA GLN A 330 21.62 -14.24 -20.67
C GLN A 330 20.87 -15.11 -19.64
N SER A 331 20.46 -14.52 -18.52
CA SER A 331 19.72 -15.20 -17.45
C SER A 331 18.36 -15.76 -17.93
N ALA A 332 17.65 -15.01 -18.79
CA ALA A 332 16.41 -15.44 -19.42
C ALA A 332 16.66 -16.54 -20.47
N ALA A 333 17.69 -16.38 -21.31
CA ALA A 333 18.06 -17.36 -22.33
C ALA A 333 18.36 -18.75 -21.71
N GLU A 334 19.14 -18.78 -20.64
CA GLU A 334 19.48 -20.02 -19.93
C GLU A 334 18.23 -20.72 -19.39
N ARG A 335 17.30 -19.97 -18.78
CA ARG A 335 16.03 -20.50 -18.26
C ARG A 335 15.11 -21.02 -19.36
N LEU A 336 14.93 -20.27 -20.45
CA LEU A 336 14.08 -20.70 -21.58
C LEU A 336 14.64 -21.94 -22.27
N ARG A 337 15.96 -22.00 -22.50
CA ARG A 337 16.62 -23.20 -23.05
C ARG A 337 16.44 -24.41 -22.14
N ARG A 338 16.61 -24.23 -20.82
CA ARG A 338 16.36 -25.29 -19.84
C ARG A 338 14.90 -25.74 -19.87
N LEU A 339 13.95 -24.81 -19.96
CA LEU A 339 12.52 -25.10 -19.97
C LEU A 339 12.13 -25.94 -21.19
N SER A 340 12.56 -25.52 -22.38
CA SER A 340 12.36 -26.24 -23.65
C SER A 340 12.98 -27.64 -23.64
N ARG A 341 14.21 -27.80 -23.13
CA ARG A 341 14.88 -29.11 -23.04
C ARG A 341 14.23 -30.08 -22.05
N THR A 342 13.67 -29.57 -20.97
CA THR A 342 13.15 -30.41 -19.86
C THR A 342 11.66 -30.68 -19.95
N THR A 343 10.93 -29.99 -20.82
CA THR A 343 9.47 -30.07 -20.91
C THR A 343 9.05 -30.19 -22.37
N PRO A 344 8.71 -31.40 -22.86
CA PRO A 344 8.53 -31.67 -24.29
C PRO A 344 7.37 -30.88 -24.93
N ASN A 345 6.38 -30.45 -24.15
CA ASN A 345 5.25 -29.63 -24.61
C ASN A 345 5.55 -28.13 -24.69
N ILE A 346 6.81 -27.72 -24.43
CA ILE A 346 7.25 -26.32 -24.51
C ILE A 346 8.26 -26.18 -25.64
N THR A 347 7.96 -25.31 -26.60
CA THR A 347 8.88 -24.95 -27.68
C THR A 347 9.30 -23.49 -27.55
N VAL A 348 10.59 -23.21 -27.77
CA VAL A 348 11.14 -21.86 -27.83
C VAL A 348 11.82 -21.69 -29.18
N SER A 349 11.44 -20.66 -29.93
CA SER A 349 12.01 -20.32 -31.23
C SER A 349 12.26 -18.82 -31.35
N TYR A 350 13.04 -18.45 -32.38
CA TYR A 350 13.29 -17.06 -32.74
C TYR A 350 12.72 -16.79 -34.14
N ALA A 351 12.01 -15.68 -34.31
CA ALA A 351 11.42 -15.30 -35.59
C ALA A 351 11.23 -13.78 -35.65
N ASN A 352 11.41 -13.18 -36.84
CA ASN A 352 11.32 -11.73 -36.99
C ASN A 352 9.88 -11.20 -36.76
N LEU A 353 9.69 -10.47 -35.67
CA LEU A 353 8.45 -9.76 -35.35
C LEU A 353 8.54 -8.31 -35.82
N SER A 354 7.49 -7.75 -36.41
CA SER A 354 7.39 -6.34 -36.90
C SER A 354 7.32 -5.28 -35.79
N GLY A 355 7.86 -5.56 -34.60
CA GLY A 355 7.61 -4.74 -33.42
C GLY A 355 6.25 -4.97 -32.75
N THR A 356 5.39 -5.86 -33.29
CA THR A 356 4.15 -6.31 -32.62
C THR A 356 4.39 -7.61 -31.87
N SER A 357 3.91 -7.67 -30.63
CA SER A 357 3.94 -8.84 -29.76
C SER A 357 2.56 -9.49 -29.71
N TYR A 358 2.51 -10.79 -29.43
CA TYR A 358 1.27 -11.57 -29.43
C TYR A 358 1.15 -12.46 -28.20
N LEU A 359 -0.04 -12.53 -27.63
CA LEU A 359 -0.42 -13.54 -26.65
C LEU A 359 -1.63 -14.31 -27.20
N ILE A 360 -1.49 -15.61 -27.34
CA ILE A 360 -2.57 -16.51 -27.75
C ILE A 360 -2.84 -17.47 -26.59
N SER A 361 -4.09 -17.51 -26.15
CA SER A 361 -4.59 -18.45 -25.14
C SER A 361 -5.89 -19.05 -25.65
N ASP A 362 -5.87 -20.32 -26.01
CA ASP A 362 -7.02 -21.04 -26.55
C ASP A 362 -7.69 -20.35 -27.77
N ASP A 363 -8.83 -19.67 -27.59
CA ASP A 363 -9.55 -18.94 -28.66
C ASP A 363 -9.42 -17.42 -28.54
N VAL A 364 -8.47 -16.97 -27.72
CA VAL A 364 -8.16 -15.55 -27.49
C VAL A 364 -6.82 -15.22 -28.12
N THR A 365 -6.79 -14.15 -28.90
CA THR A 365 -5.57 -13.52 -29.38
C THR A 365 -5.50 -12.09 -28.85
N ILE A 366 -4.33 -11.70 -28.34
CA ILE A 366 -4.00 -10.31 -28.02
C ILE A 366 -2.81 -9.90 -28.86
N GLU A 367 -2.99 -8.85 -29.66
CA GLU A 367 -1.95 -8.18 -30.43
C GLU A 367 -1.59 -6.89 -29.71
N THR A 368 -0.31 -6.59 -29.49
CA THR A 368 0.07 -5.46 -28.64
C THR A 368 1.47 -4.94 -28.93
N THR A 369 1.74 -3.70 -28.55
CA THR A 369 3.11 -3.15 -28.44
C THR A 369 3.78 -3.51 -27.11
N PHE A 370 3.03 -4.04 -26.14
CA PHE A 370 3.55 -4.54 -24.87
C PHE A 370 4.45 -5.76 -25.10
N ASP A 371 5.65 -5.73 -24.54
CA ASP A 371 6.61 -6.82 -24.68
C ASP A 371 6.49 -7.80 -23.50
N TRP A 372 5.80 -8.91 -23.73
CA TRP A 372 5.34 -9.87 -22.72
C TRP A 372 6.44 -10.43 -21.81
N LEU A 373 7.63 -10.70 -22.36
CA LEU A 373 8.75 -11.31 -21.65
C LEU A 373 9.77 -10.30 -21.13
N SER A 374 9.54 -9.00 -21.30
CA SER A 374 10.38 -7.92 -20.77
C SER A 374 9.61 -6.88 -19.94
N GLY A 375 8.28 -7.01 -19.86
CA GLY A 375 7.42 -6.25 -18.95
C GLY A 375 7.00 -4.88 -19.46
N GLY A 376 7.11 -4.64 -20.77
CA GLY A 376 6.72 -3.44 -21.51
C GLY A 376 6.30 -2.19 -20.71
N ARG A 377 7.26 -1.32 -20.33
CA ARG A 377 7.11 0.16 -20.36
C ARG A 377 8.44 0.84 -20.07
N THR A 378 8.75 1.89 -20.83
CA THR A 378 9.74 2.93 -20.48
C THR A 378 9.11 4.27 -20.87
N GLY A 379 8.48 5.00 -19.92
CA GLY A 379 7.99 6.35 -20.22
C GLY A 379 6.89 6.88 -19.29
N SER A 380 6.63 8.19 -19.36
CA SER A 380 5.62 8.94 -18.60
C SER A 380 4.26 9.08 -19.33
N GLU A 381 4.13 8.45 -20.50
CA GLU A 381 2.91 8.47 -21.32
C GLU A 381 2.06 7.21 -21.08
N TYR A 382 0.76 7.40 -20.85
CA TYR A 382 -0.21 6.34 -20.58
C TYR A 382 -1.13 6.15 -21.79
N SER A 383 -1.16 4.96 -22.39
CA SER A 383 -2.03 4.73 -23.54
C SER A 383 -3.41 4.20 -23.13
N TRP A 384 -4.46 4.72 -23.76
CA TRP A 384 -5.80 4.15 -23.66
C TRP A 384 -5.91 2.78 -24.34
N SER A 385 -5.11 2.50 -25.38
CA SER A 385 -5.09 1.18 -26.03
C SER A 385 -3.64 0.84 -26.37
N ALA A 386 -3.09 -0.19 -25.75
CA ALA A 386 -1.76 -0.71 -26.07
C ALA A 386 -1.82 -2.01 -26.88
N GLY A 387 -2.99 -2.63 -26.95
CA GLY A 387 -3.24 -3.80 -27.78
C GLY A 387 -4.71 -3.97 -28.16
N ARG A 388 -4.97 -5.01 -28.94
CA ARG A 388 -6.29 -5.46 -29.37
C ARG A 388 -6.48 -6.92 -29.01
N ARG A 389 -7.59 -7.23 -28.35
CA ARG A 389 -8.04 -8.58 -28.03
C ARG A 389 -9.11 -9.02 -29.01
N THR A 390 -8.99 -10.25 -29.51
CA THR A 390 -9.95 -10.88 -30.42
C THR A 390 -10.31 -12.26 -29.87
N GLN A 391 -11.60 -12.51 -29.65
CA GLN A 391 -12.13 -13.82 -29.25
C GLN A 391 -12.70 -14.54 -30.49
N SER A 392 -11.91 -15.41 -31.12
CA SER A 392 -12.33 -16.19 -32.29
C SER A 392 -11.39 -17.36 -32.56
N SER A 393 -11.93 -18.58 -32.53
CA SER A 393 -11.14 -19.81 -32.78
C SER A 393 -10.48 -19.83 -34.15
N THR A 394 -11.16 -19.31 -35.18
CA THR A 394 -10.66 -19.23 -36.56
C THR A 394 -9.51 -18.24 -36.63
N TYR A 395 -9.75 -17.02 -36.15
CA TYR A 395 -8.73 -15.95 -36.15
C TYR A 395 -7.48 -16.38 -35.37
N THR A 396 -7.65 -16.96 -34.19
CA THR A 396 -6.53 -17.41 -33.36
C THR A 396 -5.72 -18.51 -34.03
N SER A 397 -6.37 -19.44 -34.73
CA SER A 397 -5.67 -20.53 -35.44
C SER A 397 -4.88 -20.02 -36.64
N GLU A 398 -5.41 -19.04 -37.37
CA GLU A 398 -4.70 -18.40 -38.46
C GLU A 398 -3.50 -17.56 -37.97
N ALA A 399 -3.70 -16.80 -36.89
CA ALA A 399 -2.63 -16.02 -36.25
C ALA A 399 -1.48 -16.93 -35.77
N GLU A 400 -1.80 -18.01 -35.08
CA GLU A 400 -0.81 -19.02 -34.65
C GLU A 400 -0.06 -19.63 -35.84
N ALA A 401 -0.78 -20.03 -36.90
CA ALA A 401 -0.18 -20.63 -38.08
C ALA A 401 0.76 -19.67 -38.82
N ARG A 402 0.47 -18.37 -38.81
CA ARG A 402 1.36 -17.33 -39.38
C ARG A 402 2.59 -17.09 -38.52
N LEU A 403 2.45 -17.03 -37.20
CA LEU A 403 3.56 -16.81 -36.28
C LEU A 403 4.57 -17.97 -36.26
N ARG A 404 4.12 -19.19 -36.58
CA ARG A 404 4.98 -20.38 -36.65
C ARG A 404 5.72 -20.57 -37.98
N ARG A 405 5.41 -19.78 -39.01
CA ARG A 405 6.12 -19.78 -40.30
C ARG A 405 7.31 -18.83 -40.22
#